data_AF-H8ZEP6-F1
#
_entry.id   AF-H8ZEP6-F1
#
_cell.length_a   1.000
_cell.length_b   1.000
_cell.length_c   1.000
_cell.angle_alpha   90.00
_cell.angle_beta   90.00
_cell.angle_gamma   90.00
#
_symmetry.space_group_name_H-M   'P 1'
#
loop_
_entity.id
_entity.type
_entity.pdbx_description
1 polymer ?
#
loop_
_entity_poly.entity_id
_entity_poly.type
_entity_poly.pdbx_seq_one_letter_code
_entity_poly.pdbx_strand_id
1 'polypeptide(L)'
;MNRETIVVFALGMIFYHGVYSAANEKGLKIASVCALILFFHKAVFNIHMQELLRKMANSKGPALSGALLFIFTLAIIESVIMYMIHPFLPGTLVYLLERLGGVIILASLLFIFSSIWILSKNDIAECVYIDQGIYAYIRHPYYLGLFLLYVGICLTLGNICSIVVSLFALKDRVIEYINEEEALLIEKHKSYTKYRERVYSGMPNILVNPAISTESFISSCMPSK
;
A
#
# COMPACT_ATOMS: atom_id res chain seq x y z
N MET A 1 -3.16 11.39 -10.61
CA MET A 1 -3.84 10.30 -11.37
C MET A 1 -5.10 10.91 -11.98
N ASN A 2 -5.31 10.83 -13.30
CA ASN A 2 -6.54 11.37 -13.90
C ASN A 2 -7.72 10.52 -13.45
N ARG A 3 -8.86 11.17 -13.14
CA ARG A 3 -10.10 10.54 -12.65
C ARG A 3 -10.50 9.28 -13.42
N GLU A 4 -10.27 9.28 -14.73
CA GLU A 4 -10.55 8.16 -15.63
C GLU A 4 -9.69 6.93 -15.35
N THR A 5 -8.38 7.10 -15.14
CA THR A 5 -7.47 5.99 -14.78
C THR A 5 -7.90 5.32 -13.48
N ILE A 6 -8.46 6.09 -12.55
CA ILE A 6 -8.97 5.63 -11.26
C ILE A 6 -10.20 4.75 -11.44
N VAL A 7 -11.17 5.24 -12.20
CA VAL A 7 -12.41 4.51 -12.48
C VAL A 7 -12.11 3.22 -13.24
N VAL A 8 -11.22 3.29 -14.23
CA VAL A 8 -10.73 2.11 -14.97
C VAL A 8 -10.06 1.13 -14.00
N PHE A 9 -9.24 1.63 -13.07
CA PHE A 9 -8.61 0.78 -12.05
C PHE A 9 -9.66 0.08 -11.15
N ALA A 10 -10.64 0.83 -10.64
CA ALA A 10 -11.73 0.32 -9.81
C ALA A 10 -12.53 -0.79 -10.51
N LEU A 11 -12.93 -0.52 -11.75
CA LEU A 11 -13.69 -1.46 -12.56
C LEU A 11 -12.88 -2.74 -12.84
N GLY A 12 -11.58 -2.61 -13.11
CA GLY A 12 -10.68 -3.75 -13.28
C GLY A 12 -10.56 -4.61 -12.01
N MET A 13 -10.49 -3.99 -10.83
CA MET A 13 -10.45 -4.72 -9.55
C MET A 13 -11.77 -5.44 -9.24
N ILE A 14 -12.91 -4.79 -9.50
CA ILE A 14 -14.24 -5.39 -9.32
C ILE A 14 -14.42 -6.56 -10.29
N PHE A 15 -14.01 -6.38 -11.55
CA PHE A 15 -14.02 -7.44 -12.56
C PHE A 15 -13.12 -8.62 -12.16
N TYR A 16 -11.90 -8.36 -11.72
CA TYR A 16 -11.00 -9.37 -11.16
C TYR A 16 -11.68 -10.16 -10.04
N HIS A 17 -12.25 -9.47 -9.05
CA HIS A 17 -12.85 -10.15 -7.90
C HIS A 17 -14.06 -11.00 -8.31
N GLY A 18 -14.87 -10.50 -9.25
CA GLY A 18 -15.96 -11.25 -9.86
C GLY A 18 -15.49 -12.53 -10.55
N VAL A 19 -14.46 -12.44 -11.40
CA VAL A 19 -13.88 -13.59 -12.10
C VAL A 19 -13.27 -14.58 -11.10
N TYR A 20 -12.46 -14.11 -10.15
CA TYR A 20 -11.81 -14.96 -9.16
C TYR A 20 -12.83 -15.69 -8.27
N SER A 21 -13.90 -15.01 -7.86
CA SER A 21 -14.96 -15.57 -7.02
C SER A 21 -15.89 -16.55 -7.76
N ALA A 22 -16.11 -16.34 -9.06
CA ALA A 22 -17.01 -17.17 -9.87
C ALA A 22 -16.29 -18.33 -10.58
N ALA A 23 -14.97 -18.25 -10.73
CA ALA A 23 -14.16 -19.27 -11.37
C ALA A 23 -14.04 -20.53 -10.49
N ASN A 24 -14.61 -21.63 -10.97
CA ASN A 24 -14.32 -22.98 -10.44
C ASN A 24 -13.00 -23.54 -11.02
N GLU A 25 -12.62 -23.08 -12.22
CA GLU A 25 -11.39 -23.44 -12.92
C GLU A 25 -10.17 -22.77 -12.27
N LYS A 26 -9.22 -23.56 -11.76
CA LYS A 26 -7.99 -23.07 -11.13
C LYS A 26 -7.17 -22.17 -12.06
N GLY A 27 -7.12 -22.49 -13.35
CA GLY A 27 -6.40 -21.69 -14.35
C GLY A 27 -6.97 -20.28 -14.50
N LEU A 28 -8.29 -20.13 -14.41
CA LEU A 28 -8.97 -18.85 -14.56
C LEU A 28 -8.75 -17.96 -13.32
N LYS A 29 -8.70 -18.56 -12.12
CA LYS A 29 -8.28 -17.85 -10.89
C LYS A 29 -6.86 -17.30 -11.01
N ILE A 30 -5.89 -18.12 -11.43
CA ILE A 30 -4.50 -17.70 -11.61
C ILE A 30 -4.39 -16.60 -12.67
N ALA A 31 -5.04 -16.77 -13.82
CA ALA A 31 -5.06 -15.76 -14.89
C ALA A 31 -5.62 -14.42 -14.41
N SER A 32 -6.67 -14.44 -13.58
CA SER A 32 -7.25 -13.23 -13.01
C SER A 32 -6.27 -12.52 -12.05
N VAL A 33 -5.52 -13.27 -11.22
CA VAL A 33 -4.50 -12.69 -10.34
C VAL A 33 -3.34 -12.10 -11.14
N CYS A 34 -2.86 -12.81 -12.17
CA CYS A 34 -1.81 -12.29 -13.05
C CYS A 34 -2.26 -11.02 -13.76
N ALA A 35 -3.50 -10.99 -14.25
CA ALA A 35 -4.09 -9.79 -14.85
C ALA A 35 -4.18 -8.64 -13.81
N LEU A 36 -4.53 -8.94 -12.56
CA LEU A 36 -4.54 -7.97 -11.47
C LEU A 36 -3.16 -7.39 -11.20
N ILE A 37 -2.13 -8.24 -11.10
CA ILE A 37 -0.75 -7.82 -10.84
C ILE A 37 -0.25 -6.96 -12.01
N LEU A 38 -0.49 -7.37 -13.25
CA LEU A 38 -0.11 -6.59 -14.44
C LEU A 38 -0.85 -5.26 -14.52
N PHE A 39 -2.13 -5.26 -14.17
CA PHE A 39 -2.96 -4.06 -14.18
C PHE A 39 -2.64 -3.11 -13.02
N PHE A 40 -2.33 -3.65 -11.84
CA PHE A 40 -1.79 -2.89 -10.70
C PHE A 40 -0.42 -2.31 -11.06
N HIS A 41 0.49 -3.12 -11.60
CA HIS A 41 1.76 -2.63 -12.13
C HIS A 41 1.53 -1.51 -13.14
N LYS A 42 0.62 -1.69 -14.11
CA LYS A 42 0.30 -0.64 -15.10
C LYS A 42 -0.38 0.60 -14.49
N ALA A 43 -1.24 0.48 -13.49
CA ALA A 43 -1.93 1.60 -12.86
C ALA A 43 -1.00 2.38 -11.91
N VAL A 44 -0.15 1.66 -11.19
CA VAL A 44 0.78 2.19 -10.19
C VAL A 44 2.03 2.76 -10.86
N PHE A 45 2.62 2.04 -11.81
CA PHE A 45 3.87 2.42 -12.48
C PHE A 45 3.70 3.61 -13.45
N ASN A 46 2.47 3.95 -13.84
CA ASN A 46 2.26 4.92 -14.91
C ASN A 46 2.45 6.39 -14.48
N ILE A 47 2.17 6.84 -13.24
CA ILE A 47 2.24 8.31 -13.00
C ILE A 47 2.79 8.78 -11.62
N HIS A 48 2.59 8.07 -10.49
CA HIS A 48 2.99 8.60 -9.16
C HIS A 48 3.98 7.72 -8.39
N MET A 49 3.91 6.40 -8.56
CA MET A 49 4.90 5.51 -7.96
C MET A 49 6.24 5.55 -8.67
N GLN A 50 6.37 6.06 -9.90
CA GLN A 50 7.70 6.35 -10.43
C GLN A 50 8.34 7.51 -9.68
N GLU A 51 7.62 8.56 -9.32
CA GLU A 51 8.18 9.66 -8.51
C GLU A 51 8.44 9.21 -7.08
N LEU A 52 7.52 8.44 -6.47
CA LEU A 52 7.74 7.85 -5.14
C LEU A 52 8.88 6.83 -5.17
N LEU A 53 8.87 5.80 -6.03
CA LEU A 53 9.97 4.84 -6.20
C LEU A 53 11.28 5.50 -6.62
N ARG A 54 11.26 6.58 -7.41
CA ARG A 54 12.46 7.33 -7.80
C ARG A 54 12.99 8.15 -6.65
N LYS A 55 12.12 8.77 -5.83
CA LYS A 55 12.51 9.36 -4.55
C LYS A 55 13.01 8.29 -3.59
N MET A 56 12.39 7.10 -3.55
CA MET A 56 12.80 5.99 -2.65
C MET A 56 14.09 5.34 -3.11
N ALA A 57 14.31 5.27 -4.42
CA ALA A 57 15.54 4.81 -5.04
C ALA A 57 16.66 5.86 -4.90
N ASN A 58 16.32 7.16 -4.93
CA ASN A 58 17.30 8.24 -4.74
C ASN A 58 17.66 8.49 -3.28
N SER A 59 16.81 8.17 -2.29
CA SER A 59 17.13 8.43 -0.88
C SER A 59 18.08 7.39 -0.26
N LYS A 60 18.28 6.22 -0.89
CA LYS A 60 19.39 5.25 -0.63
C LYS A 60 19.31 4.03 -1.58
N GLY A 61 19.78 4.19 -2.82
CA GLY A 61 20.51 3.18 -3.62
C GLY A 61 19.90 1.79 -3.89
N PRO A 62 20.59 0.91 -4.66
CA PRO A 62 20.15 -0.40 -5.17
C PRO A 62 19.61 -1.43 -4.14
N ALA A 63 19.58 -1.11 -2.85
CA ALA A 63 19.07 -1.97 -1.78
C ALA A 63 17.53 -2.05 -1.75
N LEU A 64 16.81 -0.95 -2.05
CA LEU A 64 15.34 -0.97 -2.06
C LEU A 64 14.79 -1.74 -3.26
N SER A 65 15.35 -1.51 -4.45
CA SER A 65 14.98 -2.28 -5.64
C SER A 65 15.29 -3.76 -5.46
N GLY A 66 16.41 -4.09 -4.80
CA GLY A 66 16.74 -5.45 -4.38
C GLY A 66 15.73 -6.05 -3.40
N ALA A 67 15.31 -5.29 -2.39
CA ALA A 67 14.32 -5.73 -1.40
C ALA A 67 12.94 -5.97 -2.03
N LEU A 68 12.49 -5.08 -2.91
CA LEU A 68 11.23 -5.26 -3.65
C LEU A 68 11.30 -6.48 -4.57
N LEU A 69 12.40 -6.64 -5.32
CA LEU A 69 12.60 -7.82 -6.17
C LEU A 69 12.57 -9.10 -5.33
N PHE A 70 13.26 -9.12 -4.18
CA PHE A 70 13.28 -10.24 -3.26
C PHE A 70 11.89 -10.58 -2.72
N ILE A 71 11.10 -9.57 -2.32
CA ILE A 71 9.72 -9.74 -1.88
C ILE A 71 8.86 -10.36 -2.99
N PHE A 72 8.98 -9.87 -4.23
CA PHE A 72 8.20 -10.39 -5.34
C PHE A 72 8.59 -11.81 -5.72
N THR A 73 9.89 -12.13 -5.73
CA THR A 73 10.35 -13.50 -6.00
C THR A 73 9.92 -14.46 -4.90
N LEU A 74 10.00 -14.05 -3.63
CA LEU A 74 9.48 -14.81 -2.50
C LEU A 74 7.98 -15.08 -2.65
N ALA A 75 7.18 -14.07 -2.99
CA ALA A 75 5.74 -14.21 -3.18
C ALA A 75 5.39 -15.16 -4.33
N ILE A 76 6.15 -15.14 -5.42
CA ILE A 76 5.97 -16.10 -6.53
C ILE A 76 6.27 -17.52 -6.05
N ILE A 77 7.40 -17.73 -5.37
CA ILE A 77 7.79 -19.04 -4.85
C ILE A 77 6.74 -19.56 -3.87
N GLU A 78 6.27 -18.72 -2.95
CA GLU A 78 5.24 -19.08 -1.98
C GLU A 78 3.91 -19.44 -2.67
N SER A 79 3.53 -18.71 -3.71
CA SER A 79 2.34 -19.02 -4.51
C SER A 79 2.44 -20.39 -5.20
N VAL A 80 3.61 -20.74 -5.72
CA VAL A 80 3.86 -22.06 -6.33
C VAL A 80 3.79 -23.16 -5.27
N ILE A 81 4.41 -22.95 -4.11
CA ILE A 81 4.36 -23.89 -2.98
C ILE A 81 2.91 -24.08 -2.51
N MET A 82 2.18 -22.99 -2.32
CA MET A 82 0.78 -23.02 -1.90
C MET A 82 -0.08 -23.75 -2.92
N TYR A 83 0.14 -23.57 -4.22
CA TYR A 83 -0.55 -24.32 -5.26
C TYR A 83 -0.32 -25.84 -5.15
N MET A 84 0.92 -26.26 -4.84
CA MET A 84 1.26 -27.68 -4.66
C MET A 84 0.67 -28.28 -3.38
N ILE A 85 0.56 -27.48 -2.32
CA ILE A 85 0.07 -27.92 -1.01
C ILE A 85 -1.47 -27.81 -0.90
N HIS A 86 -2.12 -26.96 -1.72
CA HIS A 86 -3.55 -26.73 -1.71
C HIS A 86 -4.40 -28.02 -1.68
N PRO A 87 -4.11 -29.11 -2.42
CA PRO A 87 -4.88 -30.34 -2.35
C PRO A 87 -4.85 -31.04 -0.97
N PHE A 88 -3.84 -30.75 -0.16
CA PHE A 88 -3.63 -31.33 1.17
C PHE A 88 -4.22 -30.47 2.30
N LEU A 89 -4.65 -29.24 2.02
CA LEU A 89 -5.26 -28.35 2.99
C LEU A 89 -6.78 -28.55 3.06
N PRO A 90 -7.42 -28.35 4.23
CA PRO A 90 -8.87 -28.36 4.34
C PRO A 90 -9.48 -27.30 3.41
N GLY A 91 -10.36 -27.72 2.48
CA GLY A 91 -10.97 -26.80 1.51
C GLY A 91 -11.69 -25.62 2.15
N THR A 92 -12.30 -25.83 3.32
CA THR A 92 -12.94 -24.77 4.12
C THR A 92 -11.94 -23.70 4.56
N LEU A 93 -10.73 -24.09 4.97
CA LEU A 93 -9.70 -23.14 5.41
C LEU A 93 -9.24 -22.26 4.24
N VAL A 94 -8.97 -22.88 3.09
CA VAL A 94 -8.55 -22.14 1.88
C VAL A 94 -9.66 -21.19 1.43
N TYR A 95 -10.91 -21.66 1.41
CA TYR A 95 -12.07 -20.83 1.09
C TYR A 95 -12.20 -19.62 2.02
N LEU A 96 -12.03 -19.79 3.33
CA LEU A 96 -12.11 -18.69 4.29
C LEU A 96 -10.99 -17.66 4.08
N LEU A 97 -9.75 -18.12 3.86
CA LEU A 97 -8.62 -17.23 3.58
C LEU A 97 -8.81 -16.44 2.28
N GLU A 98 -9.28 -17.09 1.21
CA GLU A 98 -9.61 -16.43 -0.06
C GLU A 98 -10.68 -15.34 0.14
N ARG A 99 -11.74 -15.64 0.90
CA ARG A 99 -12.85 -14.70 1.14
C ARG A 99 -12.43 -13.53 2.02
N LEU A 100 -11.66 -13.80 3.08
CA LEU A 100 -11.10 -12.74 3.93
C LEU A 100 -10.16 -11.83 3.13
N GLY A 101 -9.29 -12.41 2.31
CA GLY A 101 -8.42 -11.66 1.40
C GLY A 101 -9.22 -10.77 0.45
N GLY A 102 -10.27 -11.32 -0.18
CA GLY A 102 -11.18 -10.56 -1.04
C GLY A 102 -11.86 -9.38 -0.34
N VAL A 103 -12.38 -9.58 0.88
CA VAL A 103 -12.99 -8.50 1.67
C VAL A 103 -11.97 -7.40 2.00
N ILE A 104 -10.75 -7.77 2.36
CA ILE A 104 -9.67 -6.83 2.64
C ILE A 104 -9.30 -6.04 1.36
N ILE A 105 -9.25 -6.69 0.20
CA ILE A 105 -9.04 -6.01 -1.08
C ILE A 105 -10.15 -4.98 -1.33
N LEU A 106 -11.43 -5.32 -1.13
CA LEU A 106 -12.51 -4.36 -1.32
C LEU A 106 -12.41 -3.17 -0.37
N ALA A 107 -12.12 -3.41 0.91
CA ALA A 107 -11.90 -2.35 1.88
C ALA A 107 -10.70 -1.45 1.49
N SER A 108 -9.61 -2.05 1.03
CA SER A 108 -8.40 -1.33 0.59
C SER A 108 -8.68 -0.36 -0.56
N LEU A 109 -9.52 -0.78 -1.50
CA LEU A 109 -9.93 0.04 -2.63
C LEU A 109 -10.75 1.24 -2.18
N LEU A 110 -11.64 1.08 -1.18
CA LEU A 110 -12.38 2.21 -0.62
C LEU A 110 -11.44 3.28 -0.05
N PHE A 111 -10.37 2.89 0.66
CA PHE A 111 -9.37 3.81 1.18
C PHE A 111 -8.62 4.54 0.06
N ILE A 112 -8.11 3.79 -0.93
CA ILE A 112 -7.38 4.34 -2.06
C ILE A 112 -8.27 5.30 -2.86
N PHE A 113 -9.48 4.89 -3.21
CA PHE A 113 -10.39 5.72 -4.02
C PHE A 113 -10.85 6.96 -3.28
N SER A 114 -11.20 6.84 -2.01
CA SER A 114 -11.59 8.00 -1.19
C SER A 114 -10.46 9.01 -1.10
N SER A 115 -9.23 8.54 -0.89
CA SER A 115 -8.04 9.39 -0.81
C SER A 115 -7.79 10.14 -2.11
N ILE A 116 -7.73 9.43 -3.25
CA ILE A 116 -7.40 10.07 -4.53
C ILE A 116 -8.55 10.96 -5.00
N TRP A 117 -9.81 10.61 -4.73
CA TRP A 117 -10.95 11.47 -5.03
C TRP A 117 -10.84 12.83 -4.34
N ILE A 118 -10.46 12.81 -3.05
CA ILE A 118 -10.26 14.04 -2.27
C ILE A 118 -9.04 14.81 -2.80
N LEU A 119 -7.90 14.15 -3.03
CA LEU A 119 -6.72 14.80 -3.58
C LEU A 119 -6.94 15.38 -4.97
N SER A 120 -7.74 14.73 -5.82
CA SER A 120 -8.04 15.20 -7.18
C SER A 120 -8.91 16.46 -7.22
N LYS A 121 -9.63 16.78 -6.13
CA LYS A 121 -10.47 17.98 -6.03
C LYS A 121 -9.72 19.19 -5.48
N ASN A 122 -8.54 18.98 -4.91
CA ASN A 122 -7.79 20.01 -4.22
C ASN A 122 -6.47 20.23 -4.95
N ASP A 123 -6.04 21.48 -5.05
CA ASP A 123 -4.83 21.83 -5.79
C ASP A 123 -3.58 21.50 -4.96
N ILE A 124 -3.00 20.32 -5.22
CA ILE A 124 -1.85 19.79 -4.47
C ILE A 124 -0.59 20.66 -4.66
N ALA A 125 -0.58 21.51 -5.70
CA ALA A 125 0.52 22.42 -6.01
C ALA A 125 0.81 23.41 -4.86
N GLU A 126 -0.19 23.75 -4.06
CA GLU A 126 -0.02 24.65 -2.91
C GLU A 126 0.41 23.91 -1.63
N CYS A 127 0.64 22.59 -1.68
CA CYS A 127 0.90 21.71 -0.52
C CYS A 127 -0.03 21.94 0.68
N VAL A 128 -1.26 22.36 0.42
CA VAL A 128 -2.30 22.52 1.44
C VAL A 128 -2.69 21.13 1.94
N TYR A 129 -2.69 20.92 3.26
CA TYR A 129 -3.18 19.68 3.84
C TYR A 129 -4.71 19.69 3.92
N ILE A 130 -5.30 18.50 3.75
CA ILE A 130 -6.74 18.29 3.80
C ILE A 130 -7.06 17.53 5.08
N ASP A 131 -8.01 18.02 5.88
CA ASP A 131 -8.46 17.39 7.13
C ASP A 131 -9.94 16.99 7.13
N GLN A 132 -10.55 16.94 5.94
CA GLN A 132 -11.97 16.60 5.72
C GLN A 132 -12.15 15.22 5.10
N GLY A 133 -13.36 14.67 5.24
CA GLY A 133 -13.70 13.34 4.71
C GLY A 133 -12.90 12.24 5.41
N ILE A 134 -12.30 11.34 4.64
CA ILE A 134 -11.50 10.24 5.21
C ILE A 134 -10.24 10.74 5.93
N TYR A 135 -9.72 11.92 5.54
CA TYR A 135 -8.59 12.57 6.19
C TYR A 135 -8.93 13.10 7.59
N ALA A 136 -10.22 13.26 7.94
CA ALA A 136 -10.59 13.62 9.31
C ALA A 136 -10.30 12.50 10.33
N TYR A 137 -10.14 11.25 9.86
CA TYR A 137 -9.96 10.07 10.71
C TYR A 137 -8.57 9.45 10.58
N ILE A 138 -8.00 9.46 9.36
CA ILE A 138 -6.70 8.87 9.06
C ILE A 138 -5.89 9.84 8.21
N ARG A 139 -4.66 10.18 8.62
CA ARG A 139 -3.82 11.13 7.89
C ARG A 139 -3.32 10.60 6.55
N HIS A 140 -3.03 9.30 6.49
CA HIS A 140 -2.48 8.63 5.31
C HIS A 140 -3.35 7.49 4.79
N PRO A 141 -4.59 7.79 4.35
CA PRO A 141 -5.56 6.78 3.91
C PRO A 141 -5.08 6.05 2.64
N TYR A 142 -4.32 6.72 1.77
CA TYR A 142 -3.72 6.10 0.59
C TYR A 142 -2.71 5.01 0.96
N TYR A 143 -1.75 5.31 1.83
CA TYR A 143 -0.72 4.33 2.24
C TYR A 143 -1.33 3.16 3.01
N LEU A 144 -2.33 3.42 3.87
CA LEU A 144 -3.10 2.35 4.52
C LEU A 144 -3.82 1.46 3.49
N GLY A 145 -4.47 2.08 2.50
CA GLY A 145 -5.13 1.36 1.42
C GLY A 145 -4.15 0.49 0.62
N LEU A 146 -2.98 0.99 0.25
CA LEU A 146 -1.95 0.20 -0.41
C LEU A 146 -1.46 -0.99 0.44
N PHE A 147 -1.27 -0.76 1.74
CA PHE A 147 -0.88 -1.81 2.67
C PHE A 147 -1.94 -2.91 2.76
N LEU A 148 -3.21 -2.55 2.95
CA LEU A 148 -4.31 -3.50 2.99
C LEU A 148 -4.48 -4.24 1.66
N LEU A 149 -4.29 -3.57 0.53
CA LEU A 149 -4.37 -4.18 -0.79
C LEU A 149 -3.32 -5.29 -0.94
N TYR A 150 -2.08 -5.01 -0.55
CA TYR A 150 -1.00 -6.01 -0.56
C TYR A 150 -1.33 -7.21 0.34
N VAL A 151 -1.75 -6.96 1.58
CA VAL A 151 -2.16 -7.99 2.53
C VAL A 151 -3.30 -8.84 1.98
N GLY A 152 -4.32 -8.22 1.38
CA GLY A 152 -5.46 -8.91 0.80
C GLY A 152 -5.09 -9.80 -0.39
N ILE A 153 -4.19 -9.34 -1.27
CA ILE A 153 -3.65 -10.15 -2.37
C ILE A 153 -2.89 -11.36 -1.83
N CYS A 154 -1.99 -11.15 -0.87
CA CYS A 154 -1.22 -12.24 -0.27
C CYS A 154 -2.13 -13.24 0.45
N LEU A 155 -3.15 -12.80 1.20
CA LEU A 155 -4.11 -13.70 1.84
C LEU A 155 -4.90 -14.52 0.82
N THR A 156 -5.32 -13.91 -0.28
CA THR A 156 -6.02 -14.59 -1.38
C THR A 156 -5.15 -15.67 -2.01
N LEU A 157 -3.82 -15.47 -2.02
CA LEU A 157 -2.85 -16.42 -2.54
C LEU A 157 -2.29 -17.41 -1.51
N GLY A 158 -2.62 -17.25 -0.22
CA GLY A 158 -2.03 -18.03 0.87
C GLY A 158 -0.58 -17.65 1.20
N ASN A 159 -0.10 -16.49 0.75
CA ASN A 159 1.28 -16.04 0.89
C ASN A 159 1.55 -15.33 2.24
N ILE A 160 1.41 -16.06 3.34
CA ILE A 160 1.52 -15.50 4.70
C ILE A 160 2.96 -15.04 5.01
N CYS A 161 3.98 -15.79 4.58
CA CYS A 161 5.37 -15.43 4.80
C CYS A 161 5.73 -14.13 4.08
N SER A 162 5.23 -13.95 2.86
CA SER A 162 5.43 -12.72 2.08
C SER A 162 4.83 -11.49 2.77
N ILE A 163 3.69 -11.63 3.45
CA ILE A 163 3.12 -10.54 4.26
C ILE A 163 4.10 -10.11 5.34
N VAL A 164 4.59 -11.09 6.11
CA VAL A 164 5.47 -10.84 7.25
C VAL A 164 6.80 -10.24 6.80
N VAL A 165 7.46 -10.86 5.81
CA VAL A 165 8.75 -10.38 5.29
C VAL A 165 8.62 -8.97 4.73
N SER A 166 7.57 -8.69 3.96
CA SER A 166 7.37 -7.36 3.38
C SER A 166 7.08 -6.30 4.43
N LEU A 167 6.32 -6.64 5.46
CA LEU A 167 6.05 -5.76 6.58
C LEU A 167 7.37 -5.32 7.25
N PHE A 168 8.26 -6.27 7.55
CA PHE A 168 9.54 -5.96 8.18
C PHE A 168 10.54 -5.28 7.24
N ALA A 169 10.56 -5.67 5.96
CA ALA A 169 11.50 -5.11 4.99
C ALA A 169 11.15 -3.68 4.55
N LEU A 170 9.86 -3.34 4.51
CA LEU A 170 9.40 -2.04 3.99
C LEU A 170 8.95 -1.06 5.08
N LYS A 171 8.72 -1.48 6.34
CA LYS A 171 8.20 -0.60 7.40
C LYS A 171 9.01 0.69 7.54
N ASP A 172 10.34 0.57 7.64
CA ASP A 172 11.20 1.70 8.00
C ASP A 172 11.19 2.73 6.87
N ARG A 173 11.14 2.25 5.62
CA ARG A 173 11.02 3.08 4.43
C ARG A 173 9.68 3.80 4.39
N VAL A 174 8.57 3.09 4.59
CA VAL A 174 7.23 3.70 4.58
C VAL A 174 7.12 4.79 5.65
N ILE A 175 7.73 4.59 6.81
CA ILE A 175 7.74 5.57 7.90
C ILE A 175 8.62 6.77 7.56
N GLU A 176 9.81 6.53 7.01
CA GLU A 176 10.70 7.57 6.50
C GLU A 176 9.96 8.47 5.49
N TYR A 177 9.23 7.87 4.55
CA TYR A 177 8.37 8.57 3.60
C TYR A 177 7.30 9.44 4.25
N ILE A 178 6.55 8.87 5.18
CA ILE A 178 5.51 9.60 5.90
C ILE A 178 6.11 10.76 6.69
N ASN A 179 7.24 10.57 7.35
CA ASN A 179 7.88 11.60 8.15
C ASN A 179 8.42 12.75 7.28
N GLU A 180 9.02 12.44 6.13
CA GLU A 180 9.46 13.45 5.15
C GLU A 180 8.27 14.28 4.63
N GLU A 181 7.17 13.61 4.26
CA GLU A 181 5.95 14.26 3.82
C GLU A 181 5.34 15.16 4.91
N GLU A 182 5.23 14.66 6.15
CA GLU A 182 4.70 15.42 7.28
C GLU A 182 5.62 16.59 7.65
N ALA A 183 6.95 16.45 7.56
CA ALA A 183 7.89 17.53 7.83
C ALA A 183 7.70 18.71 6.86
N LEU A 184 7.54 18.42 5.56
CA LEU A 184 7.24 19.44 4.55
C LEU A 184 5.89 20.14 4.82
N LEU A 185 4.87 19.40 5.25
CA LEU A 185 3.57 19.96 5.60
C LEU A 185 3.63 20.83 6.86
N ILE A 186 4.43 20.45 7.86
CA ILE A 186 4.64 21.26 9.07
C ILE A 186 5.39 22.55 8.75
N GLU A 187 6.42 22.48 7.89
CA GLU A 187 7.19 23.64 7.46
C GLU A 187 6.30 24.68 6.77
N LYS A 188 5.41 24.21 5.87
CA LYS A 188 4.53 25.09 5.11
C LYS A 188 3.29 25.54 5.89
N HIS A 189 2.75 24.68 6.77
CA HIS A 189 1.51 24.91 7.49
C HIS A 189 1.65 24.55 8.97
N LYS A 190 1.92 25.54 9.83
CA LYS A 190 1.99 25.35 11.30
C LYS A 190 0.71 24.74 11.90
N SER A 191 -0.45 24.91 11.26
CA SER A 191 -1.71 24.29 11.70
C SER A 191 -1.73 22.77 11.52
N TYR A 192 -0.85 22.21 10.68
CA TYR A 192 -0.70 20.77 10.50
C TYR A 192 -0.35 20.05 11.80
N THR A 193 0.43 20.68 12.69
CA THR A 193 0.79 20.09 13.99
C THR A 193 -0.45 19.73 14.82
N LYS A 194 -1.46 20.62 14.86
CA LYS A 194 -2.73 20.36 15.55
C LYS A 194 -3.53 19.23 14.91
N TYR A 195 -3.47 19.12 13.59
CA TYR A 195 -4.09 18.02 12.86
C TYR A 195 -3.38 16.68 13.15
N ARG A 196 -2.04 16.67 13.17
CA ARG A 196 -1.21 15.51 13.48
C ARG A 196 -1.46 14.96 14.88
N GLU A 197 -1.65 15.83 15.87
CA GLU A 197 -1.99 15.45 17.25
C GLU A 197 -3.39 14.83 17.37
N ARG A 198 -4.34 15.32 16.56
CA ARG A 198 -5.75 14.90 16.63
C ARG A 198 -6.05 13.62 15.86
N VAL A 199 -5.38 13.39 14.74
CA VAL A 199 -5.78 12.38 13.75
C VAL A 199 -4.72 11.29 13.63
N TYR A 200 -5.11 10.02 13.66
CA TYR A 200 -4.20 8.88 13.58
C TYR A 200 -3.48 8.80 12.22
N SER A 201 -2.21 8.36 12.22
CA SER A 201 -1.41 8.25 11.00
C SER A 201 -2.00 7.27 9.97
N GLY A 202 -2.71 6.23 10.42
CA GLY A 202 -3.16 5.11 9.58
C GLY A 202 -2.20 3.92 9.57
N MET A 203 -0.97 4.08 10.03
CA MET A 203 0.03 3.01 10.11
C MET A 203 0.09 2.41 11.52
N PRO A 204 0.04 1.06 11.68
CA PRO A 204 0.12 0.41 12.99
C PRO A 204 1.30 0.91 13.82
N ASN A 205 1.08 1.19 15.10
CA ASN A 205 2.12 1.67 16.03
C ASN A 205 3.31 0.69 16.16
N ILE A 206 3.12 -0.60 15.87
CA ILE A 206 4.20 -1.62 15.81
C ILE A 206 5.21 -1.31 14.70
N LEU A 207 4.78 -0.63 13.64
CA LEU A 207 5.65 -0.20 12.56
C LEU A 207 6.36 1.09 12.95
N VAL A 208 5.66 2.03 13.57
CA VAL A 208 6.19 3.34 13.96
C VAL A 208 7.11 3.19 15.18
N ASN A 209 8.43 3.14 14.96
CA ASN A 209 9.39 3.22 16.07
C ASN A 209 9.58 4.70 16.49
N PRO A 210 9.08 5.13 17.67
CA PRO A 210 9.16 6.52 18.09
C PRO A 210 10.60 7.01 18.32
N ALA A 211 11.55 6.11 18.56
CA ALA A 211 12.95 6.48 18.82
C ALA A 211 13.68 7.00 17.56
N ILE A 212 13.39 6.42 16.39
CA ILE A 212 14.13 6.72 15.15
C ILE A 212 13.62 8.01 14.48
N SER A 213 12.32 8.27 14.53
CA SER A 213 11.72 9.47 13.94
C SER A 213 12.11 10.76 14.67
N THR A 214 12.43 10.67 15.96
CA THR A 214 12.80 11.83 16.77
C THR A 214 14.27 12.22 16.55
N GLU A 215 15.18 11.24 16.48
CA GLU A 215 16.61 11.52 16.25
C GLU A 215 16.92 11.99 14.83
N SER A 216 16.28 11.41 13.80
CA SER A 216 16.49 11.86 12.42
C SER A 216 15.95 13.29 12.21
N PHE A 217 14.80 13.61 12.81
CA PHE A 217 14.18 14.93 12.76
C PHE A 217 14.99 16.00 13.52
N ILE A 218 15.53 15.65 14.69
CA ILE A 218 16.44 16.55 15.43
C ILE A 218 17.73 16.80 14.65
N SER A 219 18.30 15.78 14.00
CA SER A 219 19.51 15.95 13.19
C SER A 219 19.31 16.79 11.93
N SER A 220 18.11 16.79 11.33
CA SER A 220 17.81 17.60 10.14
C SER A 220 17.49 19.06 10.47
N CYS A 221 17.09 19.35 11.72
CA CYS A 221 16.77 20.71 12.17
C CYS A 221 17.94 21.43 12.84
N MET A 222 19.03 20.74 13.18
CA MET A 222 20.25 21.39 13.67
C MET A 222 21.16 21.73 12.49
N PRO A 223 21.57 23.00 12.31
CA PRO A 223 22.60 23.33 11.34
C PRO A 223 23.88 22.57 11.69
N SER A 224 24.50 21.95 10.69
CA SER A 224 25.83 21.38 10.81
C SER A 224 26.76 22.45 11.38
N LYS A 225 27.36 22.19 12.54
CA LYS A 225 28.44 23.01 13.09
C LYS A 225 29.66 22.96 12.17
#